data_AF-A0A1V4Z9C2-F1
#
_entry.id   AF-A0A1V4Z9C2-F1
#
_cell.length_a   1.000
_cell.length_b   1.000
_cell.length_c   1.000
_cell.angle_alpha   90.00
_cell.angle_beta   90.00
_cell.angle_gamma   90.00
#
_symmetry.space_group_name_H-M   'P 1'
#
loop_
_entity.id
_entity.type
_entity.pdbx_description
1 polymer ?
#
loop_
_entity_poly.entity_id
_entity_poly.type
_entity_poly.pdbx_seq_one_letter_code
_entity_poly.pdbx_strand_id
1 'polypeptide(L)'
;MIVKFFLPNNDRSAMGMVARFRCEGFCPVGSRGRHFGFVREVGEEKGKIVIVADITEPSFVARIRESVGEGKIEIEADRVEPPA
;
A
#
# COMPACT_ATOMS: atom_id res chain seq x y z
N MET A 1 -8.19 6.22 3.32
CA MET A 1 -8.80 4.93 2.90
C MET A 1 -7.73 3.88 3.03
N ILE A 2 -7.97 2.81 3.77
CA ILE A 2 -6.96 1.77 3.90
C ILE A 2 -6.98 0.85 2.68
N VAL A 3 -5.81 0.52 2.16
CA VAL A 3 -5.66 -0.39 1.02
C VAL A 3 -4.60 -1.41 1.36
N LYS A 4 -4.92 -2.69 1.16
CA LYS A 4 -3.99 -3.81 1.32
C LYS A 4 -3.57 -4.32 -0.04
N PHE A 5 -2.27 -4.22 -0.31
CA PHE A 5 -1.66 -4.75 -1.52
C PHE A 5 -1.07 -6.12 -1.23
N PHE A 6 -1.44 -7.12 -2.04
CA PHE A 6 -0.93 -8.48 -1.99
C PHE A 6 -0.01 -8.71 -3.18
N LEU A 7 1.28 -8.53 -2.94
CA LEU A 7 2.30 -8.57 -3.97
C LEU A 7 3.10 -9.88 -3.87
N PRO A 8 3.55 -10.45 -5.00
CA PRO A 8 4.47 -11.58 -4.98
C PRO A 8 5.71 -11.26 -4.13
N ASN A 9 6.23 -12.25 -3.39
CA ASN A 9 7.44 -12.07 -2.56
C ASN A 9 8.72 -11.76 -3.35
N ASN A 10 8.70 -11.93 -4.67
CA ASN A 10 9.77 -11.56 -5.58
C ASN A 10 9.55 -10.20 -6.28
N ASP A 11 8.50 -9.46 -5.92
CA ASP A 11 8.25 -8.12 -6.45
C ASP A 11 9.28 -7.12 -5.88
N ARG A 12 10.21 -6.69 -6.74
CA ARG A 12 11.29 -5.79 -6.35
C ARG A 12 10.79 -4.44 -5.81
N SER A 13 9.66 -3.95 -6.32
CA SER A 13 9.07 -2.68 -5.86
C SER A 13 8.49 -2.83 -4.46
N ALA A 14 7.79 -3.95 -4.22
CA ALA A 14 7.28 -4.31 -2.90
C ALA A 14 8.42 -4.47 -1.88
N MET A 15 9.46 -5.25 -2.23
CA MET A 15 10.63 -5.43 -1.38
C MET A 15 11.32 -4.11 -1.05
N GLY A 16 11.45 -3.21 -2.04
CA GLY A 16 12.01 -1.87 -1.83
C GLY A 16 11.19 -1.03 -0.85
N MET A 17 9.85 -1.05 -0.98
CA MET A 17 8.96 -0.37 -0.03
C MET A 17 9.05 -0.96 1.38
N VAL A 18 9.07 -2.29 1.51
CA VAL A 18 9.20 -2.97 2.81
C VAL A 18 10.52 -2.61 3.49
N ALA A 19 11.63 -2.68 2.75
CA ALA A 19 12.95 -2.33 3.29
C ALA A 19 12.99 -0.88 3.77
N ARG A 20 12.43 0.03 2.97
CA ARG A 20 12.38 1.45 3.31
C ARG A 20 11.52 1.71 4.55
N PHE A 21 10.30 1.16 4.58
CA PHE A 21 9.40 1.30 5.72
C PHE A 21 9.98 0.73 7.01
N ARG A 22 10.65 -0.43 6.96
CA ARG A 22 11.32 -1.02 8.13
C ARG A 22 12.51 -0.21 8.62
N CYS A 23 13.19 0.52 7.74
CA CYS A 23 14.35 1.35 8.09
C CYS A 23 13.94 2.73 8.64
N GLU A 24 13.00 3.40 7.97
CA GLU A 24 12.61 4.79 8.27
C GLU A 24 11.36 4.88 9.17
N GLY A 25 10.60 3.80 9.34
CA GLY A 25 9.27 3.81 9.99
C GLY A 25 8.19 4.55 9.17
N PHE A 26 8.55 5.03 7.98
CA PHE A 26 7.73 5.87 7.13
C PHE A 26 8.03 5.60 5.66
N CYS A 27 6.98 5.40 4.86
CA CYS A 27 7.14 5.24 3.42
C CYS A 27 5.93 5.88 2.70
N PRO A 28 6.12 6.99 1.98
CA PRO A 28 5.04 7.57 1.20
C PRO A 28 4.72 6.68 0.00
N VAL A 29 3.44 6.57 -0.30
CA VAL A 29 2.95 5.85 -1.49
C VAL A 29 2.67 6.89 -2.58
N GLY A 30 3.33 6.74 -3.73
CA GLY A 30 3.10 7.61 -4.88
C GLY A 30 4.32 7.79 -5.79
N SER A 31 4.27 8.84 -6.60
CA SER A 31 5.28 9.17 -7.60
C SER A 31 6.11 10.37 -7.16
N ARG A 32 7.26 10.62 -7.80
CA ARG A 32 8.04 11.85 -7.56
C ARG A 32 7.15 13.10 -7.69
N GLY A 33 6.97 13.81 -6.58
CA GLY A 33 6.18 15.04 -6.50
C GLY A 33 4.68 14.85 -6.23
N ARG A 34 4.17 13.62 -6.10
CA ARG A 34 2.79 13.35 -5.67
C ARG A 34 2.74 12.17 -4.71
N HIS A 35 2.45 12.46 -3.46
CA HIS A 35 2.14 11.45 -2.45
C HIS A 35 0.63 11.30 -2.35
N PHE A 36 0.16 10.08 -2.52
CA PHE A 36 -1.26 9.74 -2.47
C PHE A 36 -1.62 9.04 -1.16
N GLY A 37 -0.66 8.85 -0.27
CA GLY A 37 -0.84 8.12 0.97
C GLY A 37 0.47 7.72 1.63
N PHE A 38 0.36 6.91 2.67
CA PHE A 38 1.49 6.42 3.46
C PHE A 38 1.31 4.96 3.82
N VAL A 39 2.39 4.19 3.79
CA VAL A 39 2.42 2.83 4.33
C VAL A 39 2.21 2.90 5.83
N ARG A 40 1.28 2.11 6.34
CA ARG A 40 1.02 1.93 7.78
C ARG A 40 1.65 0.66 8.32
N GLU A 41 1.65 -0.40 7.53
CA GLU A 41 2.14 -1.70 7.95
C GLU A 41 2.68 -2.49 6.76
N VAL A 42 3.66 -3.34 7.02
CA VAL A 42 4.18 -4.31 6.06
C VAL A 42 4.31 -5.67 6.70
N GLY A 43 3.95 -6.72 5.97
CA GLY A 43 3.97 -8.09 6.45
C GLY A 43 4.15 -9.11 5.33
N GLU A 44 4.05 -10.37 5.70
CA GLU A 44 3.96 -11.48 4.77
C GLU A 44 2.77 -12.37 5.13
N GLU A 45 1.97 -12.73 4.13
CA GLU A 45 0.83 -13.62 4.29
C GLU A 45 0.76 -14.60 3.11
N LYS A 46 0.66 -15.90 3.40
CA LYS A 46 0.55 -16.98 2.38
C LYS A 46 1.63 -16.88 1.29
N GLY A 47 2.85 -16.49 1.65
CA GLY A 47 3.98 -16.33 0.71
C GLY A 47 3.91 -15.08 -0.18
N LYS A 48 3.04 -14.12 0.15
CA LYS A 48 2.94 -12.81 -0.51
C LYS A 48 3.39 -11.72 0.46
N ILE A 49 3.99 -10.67 -0.09
CA ILE A 49 4.23 -9.42 0.64
C ILE A 49 2.89 -8.70 0.77
N VAL A 50 2.56 -8.31 2.00
CA VAL A 50 1.40 -7.50 2.32
C VAL A 50 1.87 -6.09 2.65
N ILE A 51 1.32 -5.10 1.95
CA ILE A 51 1.55 -3.68 2.24
C ILE A 51 0.22 -3.04 2.55
N VAL A 52 0.07 -2.52 3.76
CA VAL A 52 -1.11 -1.77 4.19
C VAL A 52 -0.77 -0.29 4.08
N ALA A 53 -1.54 0.45 3.29
CA ALA A 53 -1.35 1.89 3.13
C ALA A 53 -2.64 2.65 3.38
N ASP A 54 -2.53 3.84 3.98
CA ASP A 54 -3.61 4.81 4.00
C ASP A 54 -3.48 5.73 2.80
N ILE A 55 -4.44 5.61 1.88
CA ILE A 55 -4.53 6.37 0.65
C ILE A 55 -5.54 7.50 0.84
N THR A 56 -5.11 8.72 0.58
CA THR A 56 -5.91 9.95 0.66
C THR A 56 -6.65 10.24 -0.65
N GLU A 57 -6.22 9.66 -1.77
CA GLU A 57 -6.79 9.92 -3.09
C GLU A 57 -7.43 8.64 -3.71
N PRO A 58 -8.77 8.52 -3.75
CA PRO A 58 -9.45 7.33 -4.27
C PRO A 58 -9.15 7.03 -5.75
N SER A 59 -8.93 8.06 -6.59
CA SER A 59 -8.54 7.88 -8.00
C SER A 59 -7.21 7.15 -8.15
N PHE A 60 -6.30 7.30 -7.19
CA PHE A 60 -5.05 6.55 -7.19
C PHE A 60 -5.29 5.04 -7.04
N VAL A 61 -6.24 4.65 -6.19
CA VAL A 61 -6.56 3.24 -5.98
C VAL A 61 -7.13 2.59 -7.25
N ALA A 62 -7.99 3.32 -7.98
CA ALA A 62 -8.48 2.87 -9.28
C ALA A 62 -7.33 2.65 -10.28
N ARG A 63 -6.37 3.59 -10.36
CA ARG A 63 -5.21 3.47 -11.25
C ARG A 63 -4.27 2.33 -10.88
N ILE A 64 -4.05 2.07 -9.59
CA ILE A 64 -3.25 0.91 -9.17
C ILE A 64 -3.98 -0.38 -9.51
N ARG A 65 -5.30 -0.47 -9.33
CA ARG A 65 -6.09 -1.65 -9.75
C ARG A 65 -5.88 -2.02 -11.21
N GLU A 66 -5.84 -1.02 -12.09
CA GLU A 66 -5.54 -1.23 -13.51
C GLU A 66 -4.09 -1.68 -13.76
N SER A 67 -3.14 -1.22 -12.94
CA SER A 67 -1.71 -1.49 -13.13
C SER A 67 -1.26 -2.85 -12.57
N VAL A 68 -1.81 -3.26 -11.43
CA VAL A 68 -1.38 -4.46 -10.69
C VAL A 68 -2.31 -5.66 -10.96
N GLY A 69 -3.53 -5.39 -11.45
CA GLY A 69 -4.58 -6.37 -11.76
C GLY A 69 -5.54 -6.58 -10.58
N GLU A 70 -6.83 -6.78 -10.90
CA GLU A 70 -7.92 -6.83 -9.91
C GLU A 70 -7.75 -7.87 -8.79
N GLY A 71 -7.01 -8.96 -9.03
CA GLY A 71 -6.82 -10.05 -8.06
C GLY A 71 -5.68 -9.86 -7.04
N LYS A 72 -5.01 -8.71 -7.02
CA LYS A 72 -3.83 -8.46 -6.15
C LYS A 72 -4.02 -7.30 -5.15
N ILE A 73 -5.19 -6.68 -5.14
CA ILE A 73 -5.48 -5.53 -4.28
C ILE A 73 -6.80 -5.75 -3.55
N GLU A 74 -6.74 -5.82 -2.23
CA GLU A 74 -7.93 -5.77 -1.39
C GLU A 74 -8.04 -4.36 -0.83
N ILE A 75 -9.16 -3.70 -1.12
CA ILE A 75 -9.45 -2.38 -0.57
C ILE A 75 -10.35 -2.60 0.63
N GLU A 76 -9.81 -2.35 1.82
CA GLU A 76 -10.62 -2.23 3.03
C GLU A 76 -10.89 -0.75 3.25
N ALA A 77 -12.04 -0.28 2.79
CA ALA A 77 -12.49 1.09 3.03
C ALA A 77 -12.91 1.25 4.50
N ASP A 78 -11.95 1.13 5.42
CA ASP A 78 -12.14 1.49 6.81
C ASP A 78 -12.18 3.01 6.88
N ARG A 79 -13.35 3.53 7.24
CA ARG A 79 -13.48 4.91 7.73
C ARG A 79 -12.81 4.91 9.09
N VAL A 80 -11.55 5.33 9.13
CA VAL A 80 -10.93 5.71 10.40
C VAL A 80 -11.70 6.93 10.89
N GLU A 81 -12.66 6.71 11.79
CA GLU A 81 -13.26 7.82 12.55
C GLU A 81 -12.11 8.54 13.25
N PRO A 82 -11.99 9.88 13.11
CA PRO A 82 -10.98 10.62 13.86
C PRO A 82 -11.21 10.36 15.35
N PRO A 83 -10.14 10.26 16.17
CA PRO A 83 -10.31 10.12 17.61
C PRO A 83 -11.17 11.28 18.11
N ALA A 84 -12.19 10.93 18.89
CA ALA A 84 -13.16 11.86 19.50
C ALA A 84 -12.49 12.87 20.44
#